data_AF-A0A4S0GN91-F1
#
_entry.id   AF-A0A4S0GN91-F1
#
_cell.length_a   1.000
_cell.length_b   1.000
_cell.length_c   1.000
_cell.angle_alpha   90.00
_cell.angle_beta   90.00
_cell.angle_gamma   90.00
#
_symmetry.space_group_name_H-M   'P 1'
#
loop_
_entity.id
_entity.type
_entity.pdbx_description
1 polymer ?
#
loop_
_entity_poly.entity_id
_entity_poly.type
_entity_poly.pdbx_seq_one_letter_code
_entity_poly.pdbx_strand_id
1 'polypeptide(L)'
;MRAILAILPLLYLSGCANPWTKVPEAKLPKPIRYAMARPSPFVFGNYCGPGTHTGDLSARPVDRLDAACQIHDACYIARDNHCDCDGALIASARAIRDDKTAPRKMRVNAELLIATFALPVCKVFPQGFMPPRDPAQLKAMNGAAG
;
A
#
# COMPACT_ATOMS: atom_id res chain seq x y z
N MET A 1 -25.60 34.60 -8.88
CA MET A 1 -24.81 33.52 -9.54
C MET A 1 -23.38 33.97 -9.84
N ARG A 2 -22.55 34.28 -8.83
CA ARG A 2 -21.13 34.69 -9.04
C ARG A 2 -20.18 34.31 -7.89
N ALA A 3 -20.52 33.31 -7.08
CA ALA A 3 -19.70 32.89 -5.93
C ALA A 3 -19.26 31.40 -6.00
N ILE A 4 -19.43 30.75 -7.16
CA ILE A 4 -19.11 29.31 -7.32
C ILE A 4 -17.79 29.10 -8.09
N LEU A 5 -17.24 30.15 -8.72
CA LEU A 5 -16.07 30.04 -9.61
C LEU A 5 -14.70 30.17 -8.91
N ALA A 6 -14.65 30.41 -7.59
CA ALA A 6 -13.39 30.60 -6.87
C ALA A 6 -12.86 29.34 -6.15
N ILE A 7 -13.57 28.21 -6.21
CA ILE A 7 -13.15 26.96 -5.54
C ILE A 7 -12.39 26.02 -6.52
N LEU A 8 -12.49 26.27 -7.82
CA LEU A 8 -11.85 25.47 -8.88
C LEU A 8 -10.30 25.49 -8.93
N PRO A 9 -9.55 26.49 -8.42
CA PRO A 9 -8.09 26.43 -8.49
C PRO A 9 -7.43 25.68 -7.31
N LEU A 10 -8.16 25.41 -6.21
CA LEU A 10 -7.59 24.68 -5.06
C LEU A 10 -7.49 23.17 -5.28
N LEU A 11 -8.27 22.59 -6.18
CA LEU A 11 -8.20 21.16 -6.53
C LEU A 11 -7.09 20.85 -7.56
N TYR A 12 -6.50 21.87 -8.19
CA TYR A 12 -5.45 21.70 -9.20
C TYR A 12 -4.02 21.71 -8.64
N LEU A 13 -3.84 22.07 -7.36
CA LEU A 13 -2.52 22.11 -6.70
C LEU A 13 -2.11 20.79 -6.04
N SER A 14 -3.00 19.80 -5.94
CA SER A 14 -2.70 18.50 -5.31
C SER A 14 -1.71 17.67 -6.13
N GLY A 15 -1.64 17.87 -7.45
CA GLY A 15 -0.65 17.21 -8.32
C GLY A 15 0.79 17.68 -8.10
N CYS A 16 0.99 18.84 -7.47
CA CYS A 16 2.32 19.40 -7.18
C CYS A 16 2.83 19.08 -5.77
N ALA A 17 2.00 18.48 -4.91
CA ALA A 17 2.35 18.23 -3.51
C ALA A 17 2.92 16.82 -3.25
N ASN A 18 2.78 15.88 -4.18
CA ASN A 18 3.35 14.54 -4.03
C ASN A 18 4.66 14.40 -4.82
N PRO A 19 5.83 14.40 -4.16
CA PRO A 19 7.12 14.33 -4.82
C PRO A 19 7.36 13.02 -5.59
N TRP A 20 6.57 11.97 -5.33
CA TRP A 20 6.73 10.65 -5.94
C TRP A 20 6.06 10.51 -7.31
N THR A 21 5.19 11.44 -7.69
CA THR A 21 4.39 11.39 -8.94
C THR A 21 5.21 11.42 -10.24
N LYS A 22 6.50 11.80 -10.16
CA LYS A 22 7.37 12.02 -11.33
C LYS A 22 8.71 11.29 -11.26
N VAL A 23 8.98 10.55 -10.17
CA VAL A 23 10.32 10.00 -9.93
C VAL A 23 10.26 8.47 -9.87
N PRO A 24 10.72 7.76 -10.92
CA PRO A 24 10.85 6.30 -10.85
C PRO A 24 11.90 5.92 -9.80
N GLU A 25 11.72 4.78 -9.12
CA GLU A 25 12.57 4.32 -8.01
C GLU A 25 14.07 4.34 -8.36
N ALA A 26 14.44 3.94 -9.58
CA ALA A 26 15.84 3.95 -10.05
C ALA A 26 16.50 5.35 -10.02
N LYS A 27 15.71 6.42 -10.02
CA LYS A 27 16.17 7.81 -9.95
C LYS A 27 16.13 8.38 -8.52
N LEU A 28 15.67 7.61 -7.53
CA LEU A 28 15.70 8.05 -6.14
C LEU A 28 17.13 8.07 -5.57
N PRO A 29 17.46 9.07 -4.72
CA PRO A 29 18.69 9.08 -3.95
C PRO A 29 18.88 7.76 -3.18
N LYS A 30 20.12 7.24 -3.17
CA LYS A 30 20.52 6.05 -2.40
C LYS A 30 19.93 5.98 -0.98
N PRO A 31 19.91 7.06 -0.16
CA PRO A 31 19.35 6.97 1.20
C PRO A 31 17.85 6.66 1.21
N ILE A 32 17.08 7.16 0.25
CA ILE A 32 15.63 6.92 0.17
C ILE A 32 15.36 5.47 -0.25
N ARG A 33 16.08 4.98 -1.27
CA ARG A 33 15.99 3.58 -1.70
C ARG A 33 16.34 2.62 -0.57
N TYR A 34 17.38 2.93 0.20
CA TYR A 34 17.78 2.12 1.35
C TYR A 34 16.76 2.18 2.50
N ALA A 35 16.10 3.32 2.71
CA ALA A 35 15.01 3.42 3.69
C ALA A 35 13.80 2.54 3.30
N MET A 36 13.47 2.43 2.00
CA MET A 36 12.38 1.57 1.51
C MET A 36 12.70 0.09 1.50
N ALA A 37 13.98 -0.28 1.41
CA ALA A 37 14.45 -1.67 1.44
C ALA A 37 14.77 -2.18 2.85
N ARG A 38 14.52 -1.39 3.90
CA ARG A 38 14.78 -1.77 5.29
C ARG A 38 13.57 -2.49 5.90
N PRO A 39 13.81 -3.50 6.74
CA PRO A 39 12.81 -4.05 7.66
C PRO A 39 12.02 -2.95 8.37
N SER A 40 10.69 -3.07 8.35
CA SER A 40 9.79 -2.18 9.07
C SER A 40 9.34 -2.81 10.39
N PRO A 41 9.45 -2.11 11.53
CA PRO A 41 8.91 -2.58 12.80
C PRO A 41 7.40 -2.32 12.94
N PHE A 42 6.77 -1.64 11.97
CA PHE A 42 5.37 -1.22 12.02
C PHE A 42 4.43 -2.11 11.21
N VAL A 43 4.82 -3.37 11.02
CA VAL A 43 4.02 -4.36 10.29
C VAL A 43 3.46 -5.41 11.24
N PHE A 44 2.25 -5.88 10.97
CA PHE A 44 1.73 -7.11 11.56
C PHE A 44 1.78 -8.23 10.52
N GLY A 45 2.36 -9.37 10.90
CA GLY A 45 2.78 -10.37 9.91
C GLY A 45 4.04 -9.92 9.19
N ASN A 46 4.14 -10.21 7.90
CA ASN A 46 5.27 -9.82 7.07
C ASN A 46 4.98 -8.57 6.20
N TYR A 47 3.71 -8.26 5.96
CA TYR A 47 3.31 -7.33 4.90
C TYR A 47 2.35 -6.23 5.35
N CYS A 48 1.49 -6.48 6.33
CA CYS A 48 0.47 -5.48 6.65
C CYS A 48 1.05 -4.32 7.47
N GLY A 49 1.41 -3.23 6.80
CA GLY A 49 1.87 -1.98 7.41
C GLY A 49 2.72 -1.16 6.43
N PRO A 50 3.34 -0.05 6.88
CA PRO A 50 4.26 0.71 6.06
C PRO A 50 5.57 -0.08 5.83
N GLY A 51 5.80 -0.55 4.61
CA GLY A 51 6.95 -1.41 4.27
C GLY A 51 6.71 -2.89 4.61
N THR A 52 7.77 -3.68 4.72
CA THR A 52 7.66 -5.12 5.02
C THR A 52 8.61 -5.53 6.14
N HIS A 53 8.35 -6.68 6.76
CA HIS A 53 9.16 -7.20 7.85
C HIS A 53 10.62 -7.46 7.43
N THR A 54 10.84 -7.88 6.18
CA THR A 54 12.19 -8.16 5.63
C THR A 54 12.74 -7.02 4.78
N GLY A 55 11.93 -6.03 4.42
CA GLY A 55 12.28 -4.97 3.47
C GLY A 55 11.99 -5.30 2.00
N ASP A 56 11.64 -6.57 1.69
CA ASP A 56 11.27 -7.05 0.36
C ASP A 56 9.98 -7.89 0.37
N LEU A 57 9.67 -8.52 -0.76
CA LEU A 57 8.50 -9.40 -0.94
C LEU A 57 8.84 -10.91 -0.88
N SER A 58 9.97 -11.29 -0.28
CA SER A 58 10.43 -12.69 -0.27
C SER A 58 9.86 -13.56 0.85
N ALA A 59 9.39 -12.96 1.94
CA ALA A 59 8.86 -13.70 3.08
C ALA A 59 7.55 -14.44 2.73
N ARG A 60 7.31 -15.58 3.38
CA ARG A 60 6.01 -16.26 3.23
C ARG A 60 4.96 -15.54 4.08
N PRO A 61 3.76 -15.22 3.57
CA PRO A 61 2.69 -14.65 4.39
C PRO A 61 2.37 -15.52 5.61
N VAL A 62 2.13 -14.87 6.74
CA VAL A 62 1.85 -15.55 8.03
C VAL A 62 0.43 -16.11 8.08
N ASP A 63 -0.53 -15.40 7.48
CA ASP A 63 -1.93 -15.80 7.41
C ASP A 63 -2.63 -15.24 6.14
N ARG A 64 -3.93 -15.47 6.02
CA ARG A 64 -4.74 -15.02 4.87
C ARG A 64 -4.81 -13.50 4.75
N LEU A 65 -4.77 -12.77 5.87
CA LEU A 65 -4.78 -11.30 5.85
C LEU A 65 -3.43 -10.77 5.40
N ASP A 66 -2.34 -11.36 5.92
CA ASP A 66 -0.98 -11.03 5.52
C ASP A 66 -0.73 -11.30 4.02
N ALA A 67 -1.34 -12.35 3.47
CA ALA A 67 -1.30 -12.63 2.03
C ALA A 67 -2.03 -11.55 1.21
N ALA A 68 -3.16 -11.03 1.70
CA ALA A 68 -3.85 -9.92 1.04
C ALA A 68 -2.99 -8.64 1.05
N CYS A 69 -2.26 -8.39 2.14
CA CYS A 69 -1.31 -7.28 2.21
C CYS A 69 -0.11 -7.48 1.25
N GLN A 70 0.43 -8.69 1.12
CA GLN A 70 1.48 -8.99 0.14
C GLN A 70 1.03 -8.67 -1.30
N ILE A 71 -0.19 -9.07 -1.66
CA ILE A 71 -0.77 -8.81 -2.97
C ILE A 71 -0.97 -7.29 -3.18
N HIS A 72 -1.38 -6.56 -2.14
CA HIS A 72 -1.51 -5.10 -2.17
C HIS A 72 -0.17 -4.42 -2.41
N ASP A 73 0.87 -4.79 -1.66
CA ASP A 73 2.24 -4.28 -1.85
C ASP A 73 2.74 -4.55 -3.28
N ALA A 74 2.52 -5.76 -3.81
CA ALA A 74 2.87 -6.10 -5.18
C ALA A 74 2.08 -5.27 -6.21
N CYS A 75 0.79 -5.01 -5.97
CA CYS A 75 -0.04 -4.15 -6.80
C CYS A 75 0.48 -2.71 -6.83
N TYR A 76 0.91 -2.19 -5.67
CA TYR A 76 1.52 -0.87 -5.53
C TYR A 76 2.83 -0.72 -6.32
N ILE A 77 3.61 -1.79 -6.44
CA ILE A 77 4.84 -1.81 -7.26
C ILE A 77 4.53 -1.86 -8.75
N ALA A 78 3.47 -2.59 -9.14
CA ALA A 78 3.16 -2.88 -10.54
C ALA A 78 2.34 -1.79 -11.25
N ARG A 79 1.67 -0.90 -10.51
CA ARG A 79 0.70 0.06 -11.07
C ARG A 79 0.99 1.48 -10.63
N ASP A 80 0.63 2.44 -11.48
CA ASP A 80 0.71 3.87 -11.18
C ASP A 80 -0.55 4.41 -10.47
N ASN A 81 -1.73 3.82 -10.69
CA ASN A 81 -2.97 4.22 -10.01
C ASN A 81 -3.34 3.22 -8.91
N HIS A 82 -3.24 3.66 -7.66
CA HIS A 82 -3.29 2.78 -6.48
C HIS A 82 -4.69 2.59 -5.87
N CYS A 83 -5.70 3.35 -6.32
CA CYS A 83 -7.05 3.21 -5.76
C CYS A 83 -7.67 1.83 -5.98
N ASP A 84 -7.35 1.17 -7.10
CA ASP A 84 -7.82 -0.20 -7.35
C ASP A 84 -7.15 -1.20 -6.40
N CYS A 85 -5.86 -0.99 -6.10
CA CYS A 85 -5.11 -1.81 -5.15
C CYS A 85 -5.73 -1.70 -3.75
N ASP A 86 -5.99 -0.46 -3.29
CA ASP A 86 -6.64 -0.20 -2.01
C ASP A 86 -8.04 -0.82 -1.93
N GLY A 87 -8.83 -0.66 -3.00
CA GLY A 87 -10.17 -1.25 -3.09
C GLY A 87 -10.15 -2.77 -2.97
N ALA A 88 -9.23 -3.43 -3.66
CA ALA A 88 -9.07 -4.89 -3.61
C ALA A 88 -8.62 -5.39 -2.22
N LEU A 89 -7.73 -4.66 -1.56
CA LEU A 89 -7.28 -4.97 -0.20
C LEU A 89 -8.44 -4.84 0.80
N ILE A 90 -9.20 -3.74 0.74
CA ILE A 90 -10.35 -3.51 1.63
C ILE A 90 -11.42 -4.59 1.42
N ALA A 91 -11.70 -4.98 0.17
CA ALA A 91 -12.64 -6.06 -0.12
C ALA A 91 -12.20 -7.39 0.52
N SER A 92 -10.92 -7.73 0.39
CA SER A 92 -10.33 -8.93 1.00
C SER A 92 -10.41 -8.89 2.53
N ALA A 93 -10.08 -7.75 3.14
CA ALA A 93 -10.15 -7.57 4.59
C ALA A 93 -11.59 -7.68 5.12
N ARG A 94 -12.59 -7.14 4.41
CA ARG A 94 -14.01 -7.28 4.77
C ARG A 94 -14.45 -8.74 4.76
N ALA A 95 -14.09 -9.48 3.71
CA ALA A 95 -14.39 -10.91 3.62
C ALA A 95 -13.79 -11.69 4.80
N ILE A 96 -12.54 -11.39 5.19
CA ILE A 96 -11.87 -12.01 6.34
C ILE A 96 -12.54 -11.65 7.67
N ARG A 97 -12.90 -10.38 7.85
CA ARG A 97 -13.57 -9.90 9.07
C ARG A 97 -14.92 -10.58 9.26
N ASP A 98 -15.68 -10.75 8.18
CA ASP A 98 -17.04 -11.29 8.21
C ASP A 98 -17.06 -12.84 8.26
N ASP A 99 -15.94 -13.49 7.96
CA ASP A 99 -15.73 -14.94 8.08
C ASP A 99 -15.64 -15.37 9.55
N LYS A 100 -16.71 -15.97 10.09
CA LYS A 100 -16.76 -16.44 11.48
C LYS A 100 -15.79 -17.60 11.77
N THR A 101 -15.31 -18.30 10.74
CA THR A 101 -14.35 -19.41 10.87
C THR A 101 -12.91 -18.92 10.97
N ALA A 102 -12.63 -17.70 10.53
CA ALA A 102 -11.31 -17.07 10.65
C ALA A 102 -10.93 -16.86 12.12
N PRO A 103 -9.64 -16.99 12.51
CA PRO A 103 -9.19 -16.71 13.88
C PRO A 103 -9.56 -15.28 14.33
N ARG A 104 -9.98 -15.12 15.59
CA ARG A 104 -10.40 -13.81 16.14
C ARG A 104 -9.35 -12.71 15.94
N LYS A 105 -8.07 -13.04 16.16
CA LYS A 105 -6.95 -12.11 15.95
C LYS A 105 -6.90 -11.58 14.51
N MET A 106 -7.06 -12.47 13.53
CA MET A 106 -7.06 -12.10 12.11
C MET A 106 -8.24 -11.19 11.76
N ARG A 107 -9.43 -11.47 12.28
CA ARG A 107 -10.61 -10.61 12.07
C ARG A 107 -10.46 -9.21 12.69
N VAL A 108 -9.84 -9.12 13.87
CA VAL A 108 -9.54 -7.83 14.54
C VAL A 108 -8.52 -7.03 13.74
N ASN A 109 -7.46 -7.67 13.26
CA ASN A 109 -6.47 -7.01 12.40
C ASN A 109 -7.09 -6.55 11.07
N ALA A 110 -8.01 -7.33 10.49
CA ALA A 110 -8.72 -6.93 9.29
C ALA A 110 -9.60 -5.70 9.52
N GLU A 111 -10.28 -5.60 10.67
CA GLU A 111 -11.04 -4.40 11.02
C GLU A 111 -10.13 -3.18 11.23
N LEU A 112 -8.98 -3.34 11.89
CA LEU A 112 -7.98 -2.28 12.02
C LEU A 112 -7.45 -1.81 10.66
N LEU A 113 -7.21 -2.74 9.74
CA LEU A 113 -6.82 -2.42 8.37
C LEU A 113 -7.91 -1.58 7.69
N ILE A 114 -9.17 -2.03 7.73
CA ILE A 114 -10.31 -1.30 7.14
C ILE A 114 -10.40 0.13 7.71
N ALA A 115 -10.23 0.29 9.02
CA ALA A 115 -10.25 1.60 9.67
C ALA A 115 -9.09 2.50 9.20
N THR A 116 -7.90 1.94 8.98
CA THR A 116 -6.74 2.68 8.46
C THR A 116 -6.99 3.26 7.07
N PHE A 117 -7.74 2.54 6.23
CA PHE A 117 -8.14 2.98 4.89
C PHE A 117 -9.46 3.78 4.86
N ALA A 118 -10.01 4.18 6.02
CA ALA A 118 -11.19 5.05 6.06
C ALA A 118 -10.91 6.43 5.46
N LEU A 119 -9.65 6.89 5.53
CA LEU A 119 -9.15 8.01 4.75
C LEU A 119 -8.60 7.47 3.43
N PRO A 120 -9.23 7.74 2.28
CA PRO A 120 -8.78 7.20 1.01
C PRO A 120 -7.49 7.90 0.56
N VAL A 121 -6.35 7.40 1.04
CA VAL A 121 -5.01 7.94 0.74
C VAL A 121 -4.82 8.06 -0.76
N CYS A 122 -5.27 7.08 -1.55
CA CYS A 122 -5.19 7.11 -3.00
C CYS A 122 -5.95 8.30 -3.64
N LYS A 123 -7.00 8.85 -3.02
CA LYS A 123 -7.74 10.01 -3.57
C LYS A 123 -6.99 11.32 -3.33
N VAL A 124 -6.15 11.36 -2.30
CA VAL A 124 -5.28 12.50 -1.98
C VAL A 124 -3.94 12.37 -2.70
N PHE A 125 -3.41 11.15 -2.76
CA PHE A 125 -2.14 10.76 -3.34
C PHE A 125 -2.33 9.58 -4.31
N PRO A 126 -2.73 9.84 -5.57
CA PRO A 126 -3.08 8.78 -6.55
C PRO A 126 -1.94 7.81 -6.87
N GLN A 127 -0.70 8.27 -6.68
CA GLN A 127 0.54 7.54 -6.91
C GLN A 127 1.14 6.95 -5.61
N GLY A 128 0.37 6.95 -4.52
CA GLY A 128 0.82 6.51 -3.21
C GLY A 128 1.49 7.63 -2.39
N PHE A 129 1.47 7.44 -1.07
CA PHE A 129 2.09 8.37 -0.10
C PHE A 129 3.58 8.06 0.14
N MET A 130 3.95 6.79 0.03
CA MET A 130 5.33 6.34 0.22
C MET A 130 6.12 6.40 -1.10
N PRO A 131 7.45 6.53 -1.04
CA PRO A 131 8.29 6.36 -2.22
C PRO A 131 8.01 5.01 -2.93
N PRO A 132 8.14 4.94 -4.27
CA PRO A 132 8.01 3.69 -5.00
C PRO A 132 9.00 2.64 -4.49
N ARG A 133 8.70 1.36 -4.69
CA ARG A 133 9.61 0.26 -4.34
C ARG A 133 10.16 -0.38 -5.62
N ASP A 134 11.27 -1.09 -5.48
CA ASP A 134 11.98 -1.71 -6.60
C ASP A 134 11.12 -2.80 -7.29
N PRO A 135 10.82 -2.67 -8.60
CA PRO A 135 10.12 -3.71 -9.37
C PRO A 135 10.77 -5.09 -9.33
N ALA A 136 12.08 -5.19 -9.04
CA ALA A 136 12.76 -6.48 -8.85
C ALA A 136 12.15 -7.32 -7.72
N GLN A 137 11.49 -6.69 -6.73
CA GLN A 137 10.83 -7.39 -5.63
C GLN A 137 9.69 -8.30 -6.10
N LEU A 138 9.03 -7.98 -7.23
CA LEU A 138 8.00 -8.85 -7.82
C LEU A 138 8.57 -10.19 -8.30
N LYS A 139 9.81 -10.20 -8.78
CA LYS A 139 10.49 -11.44 -9.18
C LYS A 139 10.83 -12.29 -7.96
N ALA A 140 11.29 -11.66 -6.88
CA ALA A 140 11.59 -12.35 -5.62
C ALA A 140 10.34 -13.02 -5.02
N MET A 141 9.19 -12.34 -5.07
CA MET A 141 7.90 -12.88 -4.62
C MET A 141 7.53 -14.17 -5.37
N ASN A 142 7.66 -14.18 -6.71
CA ASN A 142 7.34 -15.35 -7.52
C ASN A 142 8.32 -16.52 -7.30
N GLY A 143 9.57 -16.24 -6.97
CA GLY A 143 10.57 -17.26 -6.62
C GLY A 143 10.36 -17.87 -5.23
N ALA A 144 9.75 -17.14 -4.30
CA ALA A 144 9.42 -17.63 -2.96
C ALA A 144 8.11 -18.44 -2.90
N ALA A 145 7.30 -18.38 -3.95
CA ALA A 145 6.07 -19.15 -4.11
C ALA A 145 6.28 -20.55 -4.74
N GLY A 146 7.51 -20.88 -5.13
CA GLY A 146 7.92 -22.16 -5.73
C GLY A 146 8.50 -23.16 -4.75
#